data_AF-A0A7S0MED7-F1
#
_entry.id   AF-A0A7S0MED7-F1
#
_cell.length_a   1.000
_cell.length_b   1.000
_cell.length_c   1.000
_cell.angle_alpha   90.00
_cell.angle_beta   90.00
_cell.angle_gamma   90.00
#
_symmetry.space_group_name_H-M   'P 1'
#
loop_
_entity.id
_entity.type
_entity.pdbx_description
1 polymer ?
#
loop_
_entity_poly.entity_id
_entity_poly.type
_entity_poly.pdbx_seq_one_letter_code
_entity_poly.pdbx_strand_id
1 'polypeptide(L)'
;GGGRVLTYGEALQEASAGRIDDPTVLAAFKAEVSDAERLDDGPRRIGAMVNLAALLLDLGNRSPTPDLWNARYNECIRISEDVLAISPDNNEAVSNRDAARRNIGLRAPAG
;
A
#
# COMPACT_ATOMS: atom_id res chain seq x y z
N GLY A 1 -18.67 19.66 -5.97
CA GLY A 1 -17.59 19.68 -6.97
C GLY A 1 -17.01 18.29 -7.03
N GLY A 2 -17.12 17.62 -8.17
CA GLY A 2 -16.57 16.27 -8.33
C GLY A 2 -15.05 16.34 -8.34
N GLY A 3 -14.41 15.74 -7.34
CA GLY A 3 -12.96 15.56 -7.34
C GLY A 3 -12.54 14.72 -8.54
N ARG A 4 -11.43 15.08 -9.17
CA ARG A 4 -10.83 14.29 -10.26
C ARG A 4 -10.52 12.89 -9.73
N VAL A 5 -10.99 11.86 -10.44
CA VAL A 5 -10.58 10.47 -10.18
C VAL A 5 -9.31 10.21 -10.99
N LEU A 6 -8.25 9.74 -10.33
CA LEU A 6 -7.01 9.34 -11.00
C LEU A 6 -7.14 7.93 -11.57
N THR A 7 -6.60 7.72 -12.77
CA THR A 7 -6.28 6.38 -13.25
C THR A 7 -5.10 5.80 -12.46
N TYR A 8 -4.92 4.48 -12.51
CA TYR A 8 -3.80 3.84 -11.83
C TYR A 8 -2.43 4.36 -12.31
N GLY A 9 -2.29 4.58 -13.63
CA GLY A 9 -1.06 5.13 -14.20
C GLY A 9 -0.73 6.54 -13.72
N GLU A 10 -1.72 7.42 -13.58
CA GLU A 10 -1.52 8.76 -13.01
C GLU A 10 -1.17 8.68 -11.53
N ALA A 11 -1.84 7.81 -10.78
CA ALA A 11 -1.53 7.61 -9.36
C ALA A 11 -0.10 7.09 -9.15
N LEU A 12 0.41 6.22 -10.04
CA LEU A 12 1.82 5.79 -10.02
C LEU A 12 2.78 6.97 -10.25
N GLN A 13 2.46 7.88 -11.17
CA GLN A 13 3.27 9.07 -11.41
C GLN A 13 3.30 9.99 -10.18
N GLU A 14 2.14 10.24 -9.58
CA GLU A 14 2.02 11.03 -8.34
C GLU A 14 2.83 10.39 -7.21
N ALA A 15 2.71 9.08 -7.02
CA ALA A 15 3.44 8.34 -6.00
C ALA A 15 4.97 8.39 -6.23
N SER A 16 5.43 8.19 -7.46
CA SER A 16 6.87 8.27 -7.80
C SER A 16 7.45 9.67 -7.58
N ALA A 17 6.63 10.70 -7.68
CA ALA A 17 7.02 12.07 -7.40
C ALA A 17 6.86 12.44 -5.91
N GLY A 18 6.53 11.47 -5.06
CA GLY A 18 6.33 11.65 -3.64
C GLY A 18 5.05 12.39 -3.26
N ARG A 19 4.10 12.59 -4.19
CA ARG A 19 2.82 13.28 -3.97
C ARG A 19 1.71 12.29 -3.63
N ILE A 20 1.85 11.63 -2.47
CA ILE A 20 0.94 10.56 -2.04
C ILE A 20 -0.17 11.04 -1.10
N ASP A 21 -0.13 12.29 -0.64
CA ASP A 21 -1.05 12.81 0.37
C ASP A 21 -2.46 13.07 -0.19
N ASP A 22 -2.62 13.08 -1.52
CA ASP A 22 -3.93 13.13 -2.16
C ASP A 22 -4.66 11.77 -1.99
N PRO A 23 -5.85 11.75 -1.34
CA PRO A 23 -6.59 10.51 -1.12
C PRO A 23 -7.00 9.79 -2.42
N THR A 24 -7.04 10.49 -3.56
CA THR A 24 -7.32 9.89 -4.86
C THR A 24 -6.21 8.96 -5.35
N VAL A 25 -4.97 9.16 -4.90
CA VAL A 25 -3.84 8.25 -5.20
C VAL A 25 -4.08 6.90 -4.54
N LEU A 26 -4.39 6.88 -3.23
CA LEU A 26 -4.72 5.64 -2.53
C LEU A 26 -5.95 4.95 -3.14
N ALA A 27 -6.98 5.73 -3.48
CA ALA A 27 -8.19 5.20 -4.10
C ALA A 27 -7.90 4.50 -5.43
N ALA A 28 -7.05 5.08 -6.27
CA ALA A 28 -6.66 4.51 -7.56
C ALA A 28 -5.88 3.19 -7.41
N PHE A 29 -4.98 3.07 -6.43
CA PHE A 29 -4.29 1.80 -6.15
C PHE A 29 -5.26 0.72 -5.66
N LYS A 30 -6.22 1.06 -4.80
CA LYS A 30 -7.26 0.11 -4.34
C LYS A 30 -8.20 -0.32 -5.49
N ALA A 31 -8.52 0.61 -6.39
CA ALA A 31 -9.32 0.32 -7.57
C ALA A 31 -8.59 -0.66 -8.51
N GLU A 32 -7.28 -0.46 -8.73
CA GLU A 32 -6.49 -1.35 -9.57
C GLU A 32 -6.47 -2.80 -9.05
N VAL A 33 -6.29 -3.00 -7.73
CA VAL A 33 -6.38 -4.34 -7.13
C VAL A 33 -7.75 -4.96 -7.39
N SER A 34 -8.82 -4.19 -7.20
CA SER A 34 -10.20 -4.65 -7.39
C SER A 34 -10.50 -4.99 -8.86
N ASP A 35 -10.00 -4.18 -9.80
CA ASP A 35 -10.17 -4.43 -11.22
C ASP A 35 -9.38 -5.65 -11.69
N ALA A 36 -8.14 -5.83 -11.23
CA ALA A 36 -7.35 -7.01 -11.53
C ALA A 36 -8.00 -8.29 -10.99
N GLU A 37 -8.59 -8.22 -9.79
CA GLU A 37 -9.37 -9.32 -9.21
C GLU A 37 -10.64 -9.62 -10.01
N ARG A 38 -11.40 -8.60 -10.39
CA ARG A 38 -12.61 -8.76 -11.22
C ARG A 38 -12.31 -9.36 -12.60
N LEU A 39 -11.14 -9.09 -13.13
CA LEU A 39 -10.66 -9.61 -14.42
C LEU A 39 -10.00 -10.98 -14.30
N ASP A 40 -9.87 -11.54 -13.09
CA ASP A 40 -9.15 -12.78 -12.78
C ASP A 40 -7.70 -12.77 -13.30
N ASP A 41 -7.06 -11.60 -13.27
CA ASP A 41 -5.69 -11.40 -13.71
C ASP A 41 -4.75 -11.49 -12.51
N GLY A 42 -4.36 -12.72 -12.18
CA GLY A 42 -3.50 -13.04 -11.03
C GLY A 42 -2.18 -12.25 -10.99
N PRO A 43 -1.35 -12.27 -12.05
CA PRO A 43 -0.10 -11.52 -12.08
C PRO A 43 -0.29 -10.02 -11.91
N ARG A 44 -1.30 -9.43 -12.59
CA ARG A 44 -1.62 -8.01 -12.43
C ARG A 44 -2.07 -7.68 -11.01
N ARG A 45 -2.91 -8.53 -10.41
CA ARG A 45 -3.39 -8.38 -9.04
C ARG A 45 -2.23 -8.41 -8.04
N ILE A 46 -1.30 -9.36 -8.19
CA ILE A 46 -0.10 -9.44 -7.34
C ILE A 46 0.71 -8.15 -7.44
N GLY A 47 1.00 -7.66 -8.66
CA GLY A 47 1.74 -6.40 -8.86
C GLY A 47 1.02 -5.20 -8.23
N ALA A 48 -0.30 -5.09 -8.43
CA ALA A 48 -1.11 -4.03 -7.85
C ALA A 48 -1.11 -4.07 -6.31
N MET A 49 -1.18 -5.25 -5.71
CA MET A 49 -1.12 -5.44 -4.26
C MET A 49 0.24 -5.06 -3.69
N VAL A 50 1.35 -5.45 -4.34
CA VAL A 50 2.71 -5.03 -3.93
C VAL A 50 2.85 -3.51 -3.96
N ASN A 51 2.39 -2.88 -5.04
CA ASN A 51 2.40 -1.42 -5.19
C ASN A 51 1.53 -0.73 -4.13
N LEU A 52 0.34 -1.28 -3.81
CA LEU A 52 -0.52 -0.76 -2.76
C LEU A 52 0.12 -0.90 -1.38
N ALA A 53 0.79 -2.02 -1.09
CA ALA A 53 1.52 -2.20 0.16
C ALA A 53 2.65 -1.18 0.32
N ALA A 54 3.42 -0.91 -0.74
CA ALA A 54 4.46 0.12 -0.74
C ALA A 54 3.88 1.53 -0.48
N LEU A 55 2.79 1.88 -1.16
CA LEU A 55 2.10 3.16 -0.94
C LEU A 55 1.59 3.31 0.51
N LEU A 56 1.03 2.24 1.09
CA LEU A 56 0.57 2.23 2.48
C LEU A 56 1.72 2.38 3.47
N LEU A 57 2.87 1.76 3.20
CA LEU A 57 4.09 1.95 4.00
C LEU A 57 4.51 3.44 4.01
N ASP A 58 4.56 4.08 2.84
CA ASP A 58 4.91 5.49 2.73
C ASP A 58 3.90 6.42 3.40
N LEU A 59 2.60 6.14 3.25
CA LEU A 59 1.55 6.88 3.94
C LEU A 59 1.64 6.70 5.46
N GLY A 60 1.99 5.51 5.94
CA GLY A 60 2.28 5.27 7.34
C GLY A 60 3.49 6.07 7.85
N ASN A 61 4.55 6.17 7.03
CA ASN A 61 5.75 6.94 7.37
C ASN A 61 5.43 8.43 7.60
N ARG A 62 4.52 8.98 6.80
CA ARG A 62 4.09 10.40 6.82
C ARG A 62 2.94 10.69 7.78
N SER A 63 2.26 9.66 8.27
CA SER A 63 1.07 9.83 9.09
C SER A 63 1.42 10.45 10.46
N PRO A 64 0.73 11.53 10.87
CA PRO A 64 1.11 12.32 12.05
C PRO A 64 0.66 11.71 13.37
N THR A 65 -0.35 10.83 13.36
CA THR A 65 -0.94 10.27 14.58
C THR A 65 -0.74 8.76 14.69
N PRO A 66 -0.63 8.22 15.93
CA PRO A 66 -0.63 6.79 16.20
C PRO A 66 -1.68 6.00 15.45
N ASP A 67 -2.92 6.47 15.47
CA ASP A 67 -4.04 5.75 14.85
C ASP A 67 -3.86 5.64 13.33
N LEU A 68 -3.42 6.71 12.67
CA LEU A 68 -3.23 6.73 11.23
C LEU A 68 -2.06 5.86 10.80
N TRP A 69 -0.87 6.03 11.40
CA TRP A 69 0.27 5.22 10.97
C TRP A 69 0.08 3.74 11.34
N ASN A 70 -0.54 3.41 12.48
CA ASN A 70 -0.87 2.02 12.81
C ASN A 70 -1.83 1.41 11.79
N ALA A 71 -2.89 2.12 11.40
CA ALA A 71 -3.83 1.61 10.42
C ALA A 71 -3.15 1.31 9.08
N ARG A 72 -2.28 2.22 8.61
CA ARG A 72 -1.58 2.04 7.33
C ARG A 72 -0.56 0.92 7.36
N TYR A 73 0.24 0.80 8.42
CA TYR A 73 1.20 -0.30 8.54
C TYR A 73 0.51 -1.65 8.68
N ASN A 74 -0.58 -1.74 9.45
CA ASN A 74 -1.33 -3.00 9.55
C ASN A 74 -1.97 -3.39 8.21
N GLU A 75 -2.51 -2.44 7.45
CA GLU A 75 -3.03 -2.71 6.11
C GLU A 75 -1.90 -3.14 5.15
N CYS A 76 -0.74 -2.51 5.21
CA CYS A 76 0.47 -2.89 4.45
C CYS A 76 0.91 -4.33 4.77
N ILE A 77 0.97 -4.70 6.05
CA ILE A 77 1.33 -6.05 6.51
C ILE A 77 0.35 -7.08 5.96
N ARG A 78 -0.95 -6.86 6.13
CA ARG A 78 -1.99 -7.78 5.66
C ARG A 78 -1.89 -8.01 4.14
N ILE A 79 -1.79 -6.95 3.36
CA ILE A 79 -1.69 -7.07 1.89
C ILE A 79 -0.40 -7.80 1.49
N SER A 80 0.71 -7.50 2.16
CA SER A 80 1.98 -8.18 1.90
C SER A 80 1.90 -9.68 2.25
N GLU A 81 1.22 -10.04 3.33
CA GLU A 81 0.95 -11.43 3.70
C GLU A 81 0.05 -12.13 2.67
N ASP A 82 -0.99 -11.45 2.17
CA ASP A 82 -1.85 -11.97 1.11
C ASP A 82 -1.05 -12.24 -0.18
N VAL A 83 -0.11 -11.35 -0.56
CA VAL A 83 0.80 -11.58 -1.69
C VAL A 83 1.70 -12.79 -1.44
N LEU A 84 2.29 -12.90 -0.25
CA LEU A 84 3.21 -13.98 0.10
C LEU A 84 2.52 -15.35 0.23
N ALA A 85 1.22 -15.38 0.51
CA ALA A 85 0.45 -16.62 0.45
C ALA A 85 0.34 -17.18 -0.99
N ILE A 86 0.44 -16.32 -2.00
CA ILE A 86 0.34 -16.67 -3.43
C ILE A 86 1.73 -16.81 -4.07
N SER A 87 2.65 -15.90 -3.75
CA SER A 87 4.04 -15.84 -4.24
C SER A 87 4.99 -15.70 -3.05
N PRO A 88 5.38 -16.81 -2.40
CA PRO A 88 6.18 -16.79 -1.16
C PRO A 88 7.57 -16.18 -1.30
N ASP A 89 8.08 -16.11 -2.52
CA ASP A 89 9.40 -15.58 -2.90
C ASP A 89 9.37 -14.12 -3.34
N ASN A 90 8.23 -13.44 -3.20
CA ASN A 90 8.09 -12.03 -3.56
C ASN A 90 8.89 -11.14 -2.58
N ASN A 91 10.12 -10.80 -2.96
CA ASN A 91 11.04 -10.00 -2.15
C ASN A 91 10.49 -8.63 -1.76
N GLU A 92 9.71 -7.99 -2.64
CA GLU A 92 9.11 -6.69 -2.40
C GLU A 92 8.04 -6.78 -1.30
N ALA A 93 7.18 -7.80 -1.34
CA ALA A 93 6.20 -8.04 -0.29
C ALA A 93 6.86 -8.38 1.06
N VAL A 94 7.94 -9.17 1.08
CA VAL A 94 8.73 -9.41 2.30
C VAL A 94 9.26 -8.09 2.86
N SER A 95 9.90 -7.28 2.01
CA SER A 95 10.48 -5.99 2.40
C SER A 95 9.43 -5.03 2.97
N ASN A 96 8.28 -4.89 2.30
CA ASN A 96 7.20 -4.01 2.75
C ASN A 96 6.63 -4.45 4.11
N ARG A 97 6.35 -5.75 4.28
CA ARG A 97 5.87 -6.32 5.54
C ARG A 97 6.85 -6.05 6.69
N ASP A 98 8.13 -6.34 6.47
CA ASP A 98 9.13 -6.26 7.52
C ASP A 98 9.44 -4.80 7.89
N ALA A 99 9.44 -3.89 6.90
CA ALA A 99 9.54 -2.45 7.14
C ALA A 99 8.36 -1.93 7.95
N ALA A 100 7.12 -2.32 7.61
CA ALA A 100 5.93 -1.92 8.36
C ALA A 100 5.97 -2.44 9.81
N ARG A 101 6.33 -3.71 10.03
CA ARG A 101 6.47 -4.30 11.37
C ARG A 101 7.54 -3.58 12.20
N ARG A 102 8.69 -3.29 11.59
CA ARG A 102 9.76 -2.52 12.24
C ARG A 102 9.28 -1.13 12.62
N ASN A 103 8.56 -0.44 11.74
CA ASN A 103 8.09 0.91 12.00
C ASN A 103 7.03 0.98 13.12
N ILE A 104 6.16 -0.03 13.23
CA ILE A 104 5.28 -0.19 14.40
C ILE A 104 6.12 -0.32 15.67
N GLY A 105 7.11 -1.22 15.69
CA GLY A 105 7.97 -1.44 16.85
C GLY A 105 8.79 -0.21 17.27
N LEU A 106 9.24 0.60 16.32
CA LEU A 106 9.99 1.84 16.60
C LEU A 106 9.11 2.98 17.13
N ARG A 107 7.81 2.96 16.81
CA ARG A 107 6.86 4.03 17.16
C ARG A 107 5.97 3.67 18.35
N ALA A 108 5.92 2.40 18.75
CA ALA A 108 5.27 2.00 19.99
C ALA A 108 6.03 2.61 21.18
N PRO A 109 5.34 3.18 22.19
CA PRO A 109 6.00 3.65 23.39
C PRO A 109 6.71 2.46 24.06
N ALA A 110 7.97 2.67 24.45
CA ALA A 110 8.59 1.77 25.42
C ALA A 110 7.73 1.84 26.70
N GLY A 111 7.13 0.71 27.06
CA GLY A 111 6.32 0.59 28.27
C GLY A 111 7.13 0.82 29.54
#